data_AF-A0A7S0VZS6-F1
#
_entry.id   AF-A0A7S0VZS6-F1
#
_cell.length_a   1.000
_cell.length_b   1.000
_cell.length_c   1.000
_cell.angle_alpha   90.00
_cell.angle_beta   90.00
_cell.angle_gamma   90.00
#
_symmetry.space_group_name_H-M   'P 1'
#
loop_
_entity.id
_entity.type
_entity.pdbx_description
1 polymer ?
#
loop_
_entity_poly.entity_id
_entity_poly.type
_entity_poly.pdbx_seq_one_letter_code
_entity_poly.pdbx_strand_id
1 'polypeptide(L)'
;RPVASVRCGRGHVSLAIDVLSTSVINEAVPCPQCVRQARPPPFCFSRRDCLLFFSEDNRGKAGTVACRKCREEGRPPNIRILDIFAPEVFLSYSWGSFDQASKAYSTQEMVRPLRAFLEAEADLVCWFDVEGGMSAGEDHLTKMREGVRKSTVVVLFLSDAYVNSDNCKREYLAAMRHRKHIVPFLVPPGATT
;
A
#
# COMPACT_ATOMS: atom_id res chain seq x y z
N ARG A 1 -14.22 -36.54 -18.92
CA ARG A 1 -14.97 -36.02 -17.75
C ARG A 1 -15.52 -34.64 -18.14
N PRO A 2 -16.78 -34.29 -17.85
CA PRO A 2 -17.31 -32.97 -18.20
C PRO A 2 -16.52 -31.89 -17.45
N VAL A 3 -16.08 -30.87 -18.17
CA VAL A 3 -15.33 -29.75 -17.60
C VAL A 3 -16.33 -28.82 -16.94
N ALA A 4 -16.26 -28.66 -15.62
CA ALA A 4 -17.14 -27.75 -14.90
C ALA A 4 -16.88 -26.31 -15.37
N SER A 5 -17.93 -25.54 -15.65
CA SER A 5 -17.85 -24.14 -16.08
C SER A 5 -18.59 -23.24 -15.09
N VAL A 6 -18.03 -22.07 -14.81
CA VAL A 6 -18.63 -21.03 -13.96
C VAL A 6 -19.17 -19.91 -14.85
N ARG A 7 -20.40 -19.48 -14.60
CA ARG A 7 -21.04 -18.35 -15.30
C ARG A 7 -21.15 -17.16 -14.33
N CYS A 8 -20.59 -16.01 -14.69
CA CYS A 8 -20.73 -14.80 -13.88
C CYS A 8 -22.07 -14.09 -14.16
N GLY A 9 -22.51 -13.21 -13.26
CA GLY A 9 -23.77 -12.46 -13.40
C GLY A 9 -23.85 -11.51 -14.61
N ARG A 10 -22.76 -11.31 -15.35
CA ARG A 10 -22.71 -10.55 -16.62
C ARG A 10 -22.68 -11.45 -17.87
N GLY A 11 -22.81 -12.77 -17.71
CA GLY A 11 -22.92 -13.72 -18.82
C GLY A 11 -21.60 -14.32 -19.33
N HIS A 12 -20.43 -13.94 -18.77
CA HIS A 12 -19.17 -14.60 -19.10
C HIS A 12 -19.18 -16.05 -18.60
N VAL A 13 -18.63 -16.97 -19.40
CA VAL A 13 -18.47 -18.38 -19.06
C VAL A 13 -16.98 -18.70 -19.04
N SER A 14 -16.49 -19.17 -17.91
CA SER A 14 -15.10 -19.56 -17.70
C SER A 14 -15.04 -21.02 -17.24
N LEU A 15 -13.97 -21.76 -17.55
CA LEU A 15 -13.82 -23.09 -16.98
C LEU A 15 -13.47 -22.96 -15.50
N ALA A 16 -14.02 -23.84 -14.67
CA ALA A 16 -13.76 -23.85 -13.24
C ALA A 16 -12.27 -24.04 -12.95
N ILE A 17 -11.56 -24.80 -13.79
CA ILE A 17 -10.12 -24.95 -13.67
C ILE A 17 -9.38 -23.63 -13.89
N ASP A 18 -9.76 -22.84 -14.91
CA ASP A 18 -9.14 -21.54 -15.19
C ASP A 18 -9.37 -20.54 -14.04
N VAL A 19 -10.58 -20.55 -13.48
CA VAL A 19 -10.93 -19.71 -12.32
C VAL A 19 -10.14 -20.09 -11.08
N LEU A 20 -9.91 -21.39 -10.86
CA LEU A 20 -9.20 -21.90 -9.68
C LEU A 20 -7.67 -21.90 -9.86
N SER A 21 -7.18 -21.96 -11.09
CA SER A 21 -5.74 -21.98 -11.42
C SER A 21 -5.13 -20.59 -11.56
N THR A 22 -5.97 -19.57 -11.76
CA THR A 22 -5.51 -18.18 -11.65
C THR A 22 -5.19 -17.94 -10.18
N SER A 23 -3.96 -17.54 -9.84
CA SER A 23 -3.67 -16.94 -8.54
C SER A 23 -4.68 -15.82 -8.36
N VAL A 24 -5.70 -16.04 -7.53
CA VAL A 24 -6.84 -15.12 -7.42
C VAL A 24 -6.35 -13.91 -6.66
N ILE A 25 -5.73 -12.98 -7.37
CA ILE A 25 -5.69 -11.59 -6.96
C ILE A 25 -7.16 -11.20 -6.85
N ASN A 26 -7.64 -11.01 -5.62
CA ASN A 26 -9.03 -10.63 -5.37
C ASN A 26 -9.26 -9.22 -5.92
N GLU A 27 -9.61 -9.14 -7.21
CA GLU A 27 -9.94 -7.88 -7.88
C GLU A 27 -11.14 -7.20 -7.21
N ALA A 28 -12.00 -7.99 -6.57
CA ALA A 28 -13.10 -7.50 -5.74
C ALA A 28 -12.73 -7.60 -4.25
N VAL A 29 -12.53 -6.46 -3.59
CA VAL A 29 -12.23 -6.39 -2.16
C VAL A 29 -13.43 -5.88 -1.38
N PRO A 30 -13.96 -6.66 -0.41
CA PRO A 30 -15.20 -6.30 0.27
C PRO A 30 -15.00 -5.12 1.21
N CYS A 31 -16.01 -4.26 1.31
CA CYS A 31 -16.00 -3.14 2.23
C CYS A 31 -15.90 -3.66 3.68
N PRO A 32 -14.87 -3.24 4.46
CA PRO A 32 -14.63 -3.73 5.82
C PRO A 32 -15.79 -3.38 6.77
N GLN A 33 -16.50 -2.28 6.52
CA GLN A 33 -17.72 -1.98 7.28
C GLN A 33 -18.85 -2.93 6.92
N CYS A 34 -19.05 -3.28 5.64
CA CYS A 34 -20.09 -4.23 5.25
C CYS A 34 -19.82 -5.63 5.80
N VAL A 35 -18.56 -6.08 5.79
CA VAL A 35 -18.15 -7.38 6.35
C VAL A 35 -18.43 -7.43 7.84
N ARG A 36 -18.10 -6.37 8.59
CA ARG A 36 -18.38 -6.29 10.04
C ARG A 36 -19.86 -6.41 10.41
N GLN A 37 -20.76 -6.05 9.51
CA GLN A 37 -22.20 -6.21 9.75
C GLN A 37 -22.70 -7.66 9.56
N ALA A 38 -21.85 -8.57 9.07
CA ALA A 38 -22.18 -9.98 8.83
C ALA A 38 -23.44 -10.22 7.96
N ARG A 39 -23.80 -9.24 7.10
CA ARG A 39 -24.95 -9.31 6.17
C ARG A 39 -24.49 -9.42 4.71
N PRO A 40 -24.52 -10.62 4.10
CA PRO A 40 -24.12 -10.80 2.70
C PRO A 40 -25.15 -10.22 1.70
N PRO A 41 -24.73 -9.84 0.48
CA PRO A 41 -23.35 -9.65 0.05
C PRO A 41 -22.81 -8.26 0.43
N PRO A 42 -21.53 -8.12 0.81
CA PRO A 42 -20.93 -6.80 1.01
C PRO A 42 -20.81 -6.04 -0.32
N PHE A 43 -20.68 -4.71 -0.25
CA PHE A 43 -20.20 -3.94 -1.39
C PHE A 43 -18.72 -4.24 -1.61
N CYS A 44 -18.29 -4.50 -2.84
CA CYS A 44 -16.89 -4.73 -3.16
C CYS A 44 -16.30 -3.57 -3.96
N PHE A 45 -15.07 -3.21 -3.63
CA PHE A 45 -14.24 -2.26 -4.36
C PHE A 45 -13.34 -2.98 -5.36
N SER A 46 -12.97 -2.31 -6.44
CA SER A 46 -11.91 -2.77 -7.34
C SER A 46 -10.55 -2.62 -6.65
N ARG A 47 -9.75 -3.69 -6.59
CA ARG A 47 -8.37 -3.64 -6.09
C ARG A 47 -7.57 -2.64 -6.90
N ARG A 48 -7.61 -2.74 -8.23
CA ARG A 48 -6.92 -1.81 -9.13
C ARG A 48 -7.24 -0.35 -8.82
N ASP A 49 -8.52 -0.01 -8.67
CA ASP A 49 -8.93 1.37 -8.41
C ASP A 49 -8.48 1.84 -7.02
N CYS A 50 -8.45 0.94 -6.04
CA CYS A 50 -7.96 1.26 -4.71
C CYS A 50 -6.45 1.43 -4.67
N LEU A 51 -5.69 0.64 -5.43
CA LEU A 51 -4.24 0.75 -5.51
C LEU A 51 -3.79 2.04 -6.17
N LEU A 52 -4.61 2.62 -7.06
CA LEU A 52 -4.34 3.95 -7.62
C LEU A 52 -4.21 5.03 -6.53
N PHE A 53 -4.84 4.86 -5.36
CA PHE A 53 -4.67 5.82 -4.25
C PHE A 53 -3.27 5.77 -3.62
N PHE A 54 -2.48 4.73 -3.88
CA PHE A 54 -1.06 4.68 -3.49
C PHE A 54 -0.14 5.15 -4.62
N SER A 55 -0.67 5.41 -5.83
CA SER A 55 0.12 5.96 -6.94
C SER A 55 0.49 7.41 -6.67
N GLU A 56 1.69 7.77 -7.10
CA GLU A 56 2.22 9.13 -7.04
C GLU A 56 1.44 10.13 -7.91
N ASP A 57 0.66 9.65 -8.87
CA ASP A 57 -0.17 10.50 -9.74
C ASP A 57 -1.43 11.01 -9.02
N ASN A 58 -1.77 10.45 -7.85
CA ASN A 58 -2.96 10.82 -7.07
C ASN A 58 -2.65 11.71 -5.85
N ARG A 59 -1.54 12.45 -5.88
CA ARG A 59 -1.17 13.48 -4.88
C ARG A 59 -2.38 14.36 -4.52
N GLY A 60 -2.81 14.29 -3.26
CA GLY A 60 -3.85 15.18 -2.70
C GLY A 60 -5.29 14.67 -2.72
N LYS A 61 -5.59 13.48 -3.24
CA LYS A 61 -6.93 12.88 -3.06
C LYS A 61 -7.07 12.34 -1.64
N ALA A 62 -8.21 12.63 -1.01
CA ALA A 62 -8.57 12.02 0.28
C ALA A 62 -8.48 10.50 0.14
N GLY A 63 -7.67 9.83 0.98
CA GLY A 63 -7.41 8.40 0.97
C GLY A 63 -8.62 7.55 1.37
N THR A 64 -9.80 7.85 0.81
CA THR A 64 -11.09 7.27 1.10
C THR A 64 -11.87 6.97 -0.17
N VAL A 65 -12.60 5.86 -0.18
CA VAL A 65 -13.52 5.46 -1.26
C VAL A 65 -14.95 5.37 -0.73
N ALA A 66 -15.92 5.70 -1.58
CA ALA A 66 -17.33 5.71 -1.19
C ALA A 66 -17.97 4.31 -1.33
N CYS A 67 -18.54 3.78 -0.26
CA CYS A 67 -19.34 2.56 -0.26
C CYS A 67 -20.83 2.88 -0.44
N ARG A 68 -21.40 2.48 -1.58
CA ARG A 68 -22.84 2.67 -1.87
C ARG A 68 -23.75 1.96 -0.87
N LYS A 69 -23.44 0.71 -0.51
CA LYS A 69 -24.23 -0.06 0.48
C LYS A 69 -24.23 0.58 1.86
N CYS A 70 -23.08 1.10 2.31
CA CYS A 70 -23.03 1.81 3.60
C CYS A 70 -23.89 3.08 3.55
N ARG A 71 -23.85 3.83 2.44
CA ARG A 71 -24.70 5.02 2.24
C ARG A 71 -26.18 4.69 2.33
N GLU A 72 -26.62 3.66 1.61
CA GLU A 72 -28.03 3.23 1.55
C GLU A 72 -28.55 2.76 2.91
N GLU A 73 -27.68 2.18 3.75
CA GLU A 73 -28.00 1.73 5.11
C GLU A 73 -27.78 2.81 6.19
N GLY A 74 -27.55 4.08 5.81
CA GLY A 74 -27.35 5.18 6.76
C GLY A 74 -26.03 5.14 7.54
N ARG A 75 -25.05 4.37 7.08
CA ARG A 75 -23.71 4.22 7.70
C ARG A 75 -22.70 5.16 7.03
N PRO A 76 -21.58 5.52 7.71
CA PRO A 76 -20.55 6.40 7.13
C PRO A 76 -20.01 5.85 5.80
N PRO A 77 -20.23 6.52 4.66
CA PRO A 77 -19.96 5.94 3.36
C PRO A 77 -18.50 6.04 2.93
N ASN A 78 -17.71 6.93 3.56
CA ASN A 78 -16.30 7.14 3.22
C ASN A 78 -15.44 6.12 3.96
N ILE A 79 -14.93 5.13 3.22
CA ILE A 79 -14.09 4.05 3.73
C ILE A 79 -12.64 4.39 3.45
N ARG A 80 -11.79 4.42 4.49
CA ARG A 80 -10.36 4.67 4.29
C ARG A 80 -9.73 3.55 3.48
N ILE A 81 -8.94 3.90 2.47
CA ILE A 81 -8.18 2.94 1.66
C ILE A 81 -7.29 2.08 2.55
N LEU A 82 -6.65 2.67 3.56
CA LEU A 82 -5.80 1.94 4.52
C LEU A 82 -6.55 0.95 5.40
N ASP A 83 -7.89 0.98 5.43
CA ASP A 83 -8.72 -0.01 6.13
C ASP A 83 -9.21 -1.12 5.16
N ILE A 84 -8.97 -0.95 3.85
CA ILE A 84 -9.22 -1.93 2.80
C ILE A 84 -7.92 -2.65 2.43
N PHE A 85 -6.85 -1.89 2.21
CA PHE A 85 -5.49 -2.36 1.90
C PHE A 85 -4.53 -1.81 2.96
N ALA A 86 -4.09 -2.69 3.86
CA ALA A 86 -2.96 -2.38 4.71
C ALA A 86 -1.68 -2.62 3.89
N PRO A 87 -0.74 -1.65 3.82
CA PRO A 87 0.53 -1.87 3.15
C PRO A 87 1.25 -3.06 3.80
N GLU A 88 1.69 -4.05 3.03
CA GLU A 88 2.42 -5.20 3.55
C GLU A 88 3.89 -4.86 3.85
N VAL A 89 4.48 -3.97 3.04
CA VAL A 89 5.89 -3.58 3.11
C VAL A 89 5.99 -2.08 3.40
N PHE A 90 6.79 -1.70 4.38
CA PHE A 90 7.13 -0.30 4.66
C PHE A 90 8.56 -0.01 4.21
N LEU A 91 8.74 0.93 3.29
CA LEU A 91 10.04 1.35 2.78
C LEU A 91 10.52 2.56 3.59
N SER A 92 11.44 2.34 4.53
CA SER A 92 12.00 3.37 5.39
C SER A 92 13.34 3.83 4.84
N TYR A 93 13.43 5.07 4.39
CA TYR A 93 14.64 5.66 3.82
C TYR A 93 14.75 7.15 4.19
N SER A 94 15.97 7.68 4.20
CA SER A 94 16.18 9.13 4.14
C SER A 94 16.12 9.55 2.69
N TRP A 95 15.48 10.67 2.35
CA TRP A 95 15.38 11.12 0.95
C TRP A 95 16.76 11.20 0.27
N GLY A 96 17.79 11.60 1.03
CA GLY A 96 19.17 11.75 0.56
C GLY A 96 19.44 13.16 0.03
N SER A 97 20.51 13.31 -0.75
CA SER A 97 20.83 14.59 -1.40
C SER A 97 19.89 14.85 -2.57
N PHE A 98 19.48 16.11 -2.73
CA PHE A 98 18.67 16.57 -3.84
C PHE A 98 19.56 16.86 -5.06
N ASP A 99 19.27 16.22 -6.19
CA ASP A 99 19.91 16.52 -7.47
C ASP A 99 19.06 17.53 -8.25
N GLN A 100 19.67 18.65 -8.60
CA GLN A 100 19.03 19.75 -9.32
C GLN A 100 18.74 19.41 -10.79
N ALA A 101 19.49 18.50 -11.40
CA ALA A 101 19.32 18.10 -12.80
C ALA A 101 18.10 17.19 -12.97
N SER A 102 18.01 16.13 -12.15
CA SER A 102 16.85 15.21 -12.14
C SER A 102 15.65 15.74 -11.34
N LYS A 103 15.83 16.78 -10.51
CA LYS A 103 14.84 17.28 -9.54
C LYS A 103 14.33 16.19 -8.60
N ALA A 104 15.18 15.23 -8.28
CA ALA A 104 14.86 14.08 -7.45
C ALA A 104 15.89 13.92 -6.32
N TYR A 105 15.51 13.16 -5.30
CA TYR A 105 16.45 12.82 -4.23
C TYR A 105 17.14 11.48 -4.52
N SER A 106 18.45 11.45 -4.32
CA SER A 106 19.32 10.28 -4.59
C SER A 106 18.80 8.93 -4.08
N THR A 107 18.39 8.85 -2.80
CA THR A 107 17.92 7.58 -2.25
C THR A 107 16.51 7.24 -2.74
N GLN A 108 15.68 8.25 -2.96
CA GLN A 108 14.35 8.08 -3.52
C GLN A 108 14.40 7.42 -4.91
N GLU A 109 15.34 7.80 -5.76
CA GLU A 109 15.53 7.20 -7.10
C GLU A 109 15.94 5.73 -7.03
N MET A 110 16.60 5.28 -5.96
CA MET A 110 16.90 3.86 -5.76
C MET A 110 15.70 3.06 -5.22
N VAL A 111 14.88 3.68 -4.37
CA VAL A 111 13.74 3.01 -3.73
C VAL A 111 12.58 2.84 -4.71
N ARG A 112 12.38 3.78 -5.63
CA ARG A 112 11.30 3.75 -6.65
C ARG A 112 11.28 2.47 -7.50
N PRO A 113 12.39 2.04 -8.14
CA PRO A 113 12.39 0.80 -8.92
C PRO A 113 12.11 -0.44 -8.07
N LEU A 114 12.65 -0.49 -6.84
CA LEU A 114 12.40 -1.62 -5.93
C LEU A 114 10.92 -1.67 -5.53
N ARG A 115 10.31 -0.52 -5.22
CA ARG A 115 8.87 -0.43 -4.97
C ARG A 115 8.08 -0.96 -6.17
N ALA A 116 8.35 -0.46 -7.37
CA ALA A 116 7.65 -0.86 -8.59
C ALA A 116 7.79 -2.36 -8.84
N PHE A 117 8.97 -2.92 -8.60
CA PHE A 117 9.23 -4.36 -8.69
C PHE A 117 8.40 -5.16 -7.66
N LEU A 118 8.37 -4.74 -6.40
CA LEU A 118 7.58 -5.41 -5.35
C LEU A 118 6.07 -5.36 -5.64
N GLU A 119 5.58 -4.23 -6.13
CA GLU A 119 4.18 -4.06 -6.52
C GLU A 119 3.81 -4.88 -7.76
N ALA A 120 4.69 -4.96 -8.77
CA ALA A 120 4.42 -5.66 -10.02
C ALA A 120 4.62 -7.18 -9.95
N GLU A 121 5.74 -7.63 -9.38
CA GLU A 121 6.14 -9.05 -9.43
C GLU A 121 5.61 -9.86 -8.23
N ALA A 122 5.42 -9.20 -7.08
CA ALA A 122 4.96 -9.85 -5.86
C ALA A 122 3.54 -9.44 -5.43
N ASP A 123 2.88 -8.53 -6.17
CA ASP A 123 1.55 -7.98 -5.86
C ASP A 123 1.43 -7.45 -4.40
N LEU A 124 2.54 -6.91 -3.88
CA LEU A 124 2.61 -6.34 -2.53
C LEU A 124 2.29 -4.86 -2.55
N VAL A 125 1.51 -4.37 -1.58
CA VAL A 125 1.28 -2.94 -1.41
C VAL A 125 2.41 -2.35 -0.55
N CYS A 126 3.18 -1.45 -1.15
CA CYS A 126 4.27 -0.77 -0.45
C CYS A 126 3.81 0.56 0.12
N TRP A 127 4.17 0.83 1.38
CA TRP A 127 4.16 2.18 1.92
C TRP A 127 5.43 2.90 1.48
N PHE A 128 5.27 4.00 0.76
CA PHE A 128 6.35 4.81 0.20
C PHE A 128 6.17 6.27 0.61
N ASP A 129 7.20 6.84 1.23
CA ASP A 129 7.22 8.19 1.81
C ASP A 129 7.34 9.29 0.74
N VAL A 130 6.40 9.30 -0.21
CA VAL A 130 6.26 10.35 -1.21
C VAL A 130 4.77 10.65 -1.35
N GLU A 131 4.29 11.58 -0.52
CA GLU A 131 3.09 12.39 -0.73
C GLU A 131 1.84 11.72 -1.36
N GLY A 132 1.63 10.42 -1.15
CA GLY A 132 0.58 9.64 -1.84
C GLY A 132 -0.54 9.15 -0.93
N GLY A 133 -0.31 8.99 0.37
CA GLY A 133 -1.33 8.56 1.33
C GLY A 133 -2.05 9.70 2.06
N MET A 134 -1.92 10.92 1.57
CA MET A 134 -2.14 12.14 2.34
C MET A 134 -3.56 12.71 2.20
N SER A 135 -4.42 12.49 3.20
CA SER A 135 -5.38 13.53 3.59
C SER A 135 -4.61 14.76 4.10
N ALA A 136 -4.80 15.91 3.44
CA ALA A 136 -4.26 17.20 3.90
C ALA A 136 -4.79 17.52 5.31
N GLY A 137 -3.89 17.71 6.28
CA GLY A 137 -4.24 18.19 7.63
C GLY A 137 -3.98 17.26 8.82
N GLU A 138 -3.53 16.02 8.62
CA GLU A 138 -3.14 15.12 9.71
C GLU A 138 -1.62 15.10 9.91
N ASP A 139 -1.17 15.09 11.18
CA ASP A 139 0.23 15.07 11.59
C ASP A 139 1.01 13.90 10.93
N HIS A 140 2.01 14.26 10.12
CA HIS A 140 2.90 13.36 9.37
C HIS A 140 3.43 12.20 10.25
N LEU A 141 3.72 12.50 11.51
CA LEU A 141 4.27 11.55 12.47
C LEU A 141 3.29 10.44 12.86
N THR A 142 1.99 10.77 12.92
CA THR A 142 0.94 9.83 13.31
C THR A 142 0.66 8.81 12.21
N LYS A 143 0.72 9.24 10.94
CA LYS A 143 0.52 8.37 9.78
C LYS A 143 1.68 7.43 9.51
N MET A 144 2.92 7.92 9.65
CA MET A 144 4.09 7.05 9.57
C MET A 144 4.01 5.90 10.59
N ARG A 145 3.63 6.21 11.83
CA ARG A 145 3.40 5.18 12.86
C ARG A 145 2.30 4.21 12.45
N GLU A 146 1.23 4.69 11.82
CA GLU A 146 0.17 3.81 11.28
C GLU A 146 0.71 2.90 10.17
N GLY A 147 1.53 3.41 9.24
CA GLY A 147 2.18 2.64 8.17
C GLY A 147 3.10 1.54 8.73
N VAL A 148 3.98 1.88 9.68
CA VAL A 148 4.82 0.88 10.37
C VAL A 148 3.95 -0.12 11.13
N ARG A 149 2.89 0.32 11.81
CA ARG A 149 2.01 -0.58 12.57
C ARG A 149 1.25 -1.56 11.66
N LYS A 150 0.79 -1.11 10.49
CA LYS A 150 -0.02 -1.90 9.56
C LYS A 150 0.83 -2.83 8.67
N SER A 151 2.08 -2.48 8.41
CA SER A 151 3.02 -3.33 7.64
C SER A 151 3.46 -4.57 8.40
N THR A 152 3.84 -5.59 7.64
CA THR A 152 4.41 -6.83 8.17
C THR A 152 5.93 -6.78 8.09
N VAL A 153 6.44 -6.28 6.98
CA VAL A 153 7.87 -6.16 6.67
C VAL A 153 8.25 -4.68 6.62
N VAL A 154 9.41 -4.35 7.18
CA VAL A 154 10.02 -3.02 7.09
C VAL A 154 11.38 -3.16 6.41
N VAL A 155 11.53 -2.53 5.25
CA VAL A 155 12.81 -2.46 4.53
C VAL A 155 13.50 -1.17 4.91
N LEU A 156 14.73 -1.28 5.43
CA LEU A 156 15.53 -0.12 5.87
C LEU A 156 16.59 0.18 4.82
N PHE A 157 16.59 1.37 4.24
CA PHE A 157 17.65 1.82 3.34
C PHE A 157 18.72 2.56 4.15
N LEU A 158 19.71 1.81 4.60
CA LEU A 158 20.76 2.26 5.51
C LEU A 158 21.81 3.07 4.74
N SER A 159 21.70 4.39 4.83
CA SER A 159 22.72 5.37 4.44
C SER A 159 23.21 6.15 5.66
N ASP A 160 24.31 6.90 5.52
CA ASP A 160 24.76 7.80 6.58
C ASP A 160 23.67 8.83 6.94
N ALA A 161 22.95 9.33 5.94
CA ALA A 161 21.82 10.24 6.16
C ALA A 161 20.68 9.56 6.93
N TYR A 162 20.39 8.28 6.66
CA TYR A 162 19.41 7.50 7.39
C TYR A 162 19.77 7.38 8.88
N VAL A 163 21.01 6.98 9.17
CA VAL A 163 21.49 6.77 10.54
C VAL A 163 21.51 8.07 11.33
N ASN A 164 21.72 9.21 10.67
CA ASN A 164 21.72 10.52 11.31
C ASN A 164 20.33 11.16 11.45
N SER A 165 19.34 10.71 10.67
CA SER A 165 17.97 11.26 10.70
C SER A 165 17.17 10.81 11.92
N ASP A 166 16.68 11.77 12.71
CA ASP A 166 15.80 11.49 13.85
C ASP A 166 14.47 10.85 13.44
N ASN A 167 13.99 11.15 12.22
CA ASN A 167 12.78 10.54 11.71
C ASN A 167 12.98 9.03 11.45
N CYS A 168 14.06 8.69 10.75
CA CYS A 168 14.44 7.31 10.45
C CYS A 168 14.70 6.50 11.73
N LYS A 169 15.38 7.09 12.72
CA LYS A 169 15.54 6.47 14.05
C LYS A 169 14.21 6.16 14.72
N ARG A 170 13.25 7.10 14.67
CA ARG A 170 11.91 6.88 15.25
C ARG A 170 11.14 5.76 14.55
N GLU A 171 11.23 5.68 13.22
CA GLU A 171 10.62 4.59 12.43
C GLU A 171 11.23 3.24 12.79
N TYR A 172 12.56 3.15 12.83
CA TYR A 172 13.27 1.94 13.24
C TYR A 172 12.85 1.48 14.64
N LEU A 173 12.83 2.39 15.62
CA LEU A 173 12.42 2.07 16.99
C LEU A 173 10.95 1.62 17.05
N ALA A 174 10.07 2.22 16.24
CA ALA A 174 8.67 1.78 16.13
C ALA A 174 8.56 0.38 15.51
N ALA A 175 9.31 0.08 14.45
CA ALA A 175 9.36 -1.23 13.81
C ALA A 175 9.83 -2.31 14.80
N MET A 176 10.88 -2.02 15.57
CA MET A 176 11.38 -2.88 16.64
C MET A 176 10.34 -3.11 17.73
N ARG A 177 9.71 -2.04 18.22
CA ARG A 177 8.65 -2.12 19.25
C ARG A 177 7.48 -2.99 18.81
N HIS A 178 7.11 -2.93 17.54
CA HIS A 178 6.03 -3.73 16.97
C HIS A 178 6.49 -5.08 16.40
N ARG A 179 7.74 -5.49 16.66
CA ARG A 179 8.33 -6.77 16.24
C ARG A 179 8.15 -7.05 14.74
N LYS A 180 8.33 -6.01 13.92
CA LYS A 180 8.25 -6.14 12.46
C LYS A 180 9.42 -6.95 11.92
N HIS A 181 9.21 -7.60 10.78
CA HIS A 181 10.31 -8.26 10.08
C HIS A 181 11.17 -7.20 9.38
N ILE A 182 12.43 -7.08 9.77
CA ILE A 182 13.33 -6.04 9.26
C ILE A 182 14.23 -6.62 8.19
N VAL A 183 14.24 -5.98 7.02
CA VAL A 183 15.16 -6.29 5.91
C VAL A 183 16.08 -5.09 5.70
N PRO A 184 17.34 -5.15 6.16
CA PRO A 184 18.29 -4.06 5.95
C PRO A 184 18.83 -4.09 4.51
N PHE A 185 18.83 -2.93 3.85
CA PHE A 185 19.42 -2.69 2.54
C PHE A 185 20.51 -1.62 2.70
N LEU A 186 21.75 -1.97 2.43
CA LEU A 186 22.87 -1.04 2.59
C LEU A 186 22.98 -0.15 1.36
N VAL A 187 22.93 1.16 1.57
CA VAL A 187 23.06 2.16 0.50
C VAL A 187 24.53 2.52 0.35
N PRO A 188 25.13 2.38 -0.84
CA PRO A 188 26.55 2.67 -1.04
C PRO A 188 26.93 4.12 -0.70
N PRO A 189 28.13 4.36 -0.14
CA PRO A 189 28.67 5.72 0.00
C PRO A 189 28.83 6.37 -1.38
N GLY A 190 28.41 7.63 -1.52
CA GLY A 190 28.52 8.37 -2.79
C GLY A 190 27.34 8.19 -3.76
N ALA A 191 26.35 7.36 -3.43
CA ALA A 191 25.05 7.41 -4.13
C ALA A 191 24.29 8.72 -3.83
N THR A 192 24.80 9.54 -2.90
CA THR A 192 24.24 10.80 -2.38
C THR A 192 25.08 12.04 -2.75
N THR A 193 26.00 11.97 -3.70
CA THR A 193 26.72 13.16 -4.21
C THR A 193 26.14 13.65 -5.51
#